data_AF-A0A8C2FFJ1-F1
#
_entry.id   AF-A0A8C2FFJ1-F1
#
_cell.length_a   1.000
_cell.length_b   1.000
_cell.length_c   1.000
_cell.angle_alpha   90.00
_cell.angle_beta   90.00
_cell.angle_gamma   90.00
#
_symmetry.space_group_name_H-M   'P 1'
#
loop_
_entity.id
_entity.type
_entity.pdbx_description
1 polymer ?
#
loop_
_entity_poly.entity_id
_entity_poly.type
_entity_poly.pdbx_seq_one_letter_code
_entity_poly.pdbx_strand_id
1 'polypeptide(L)' 'MLIPVLAGNLHLLEHGEEYTFSLPSAYARSILTVPWVELGGKVNVNCTKTGYSAVITFQTKPFY' A
#
# COMPACT_ATOMS: atom_id res chain seq x y z
N MET A 1 -17.54 -4.92 -12.79
CA MET A 1 -16.20 -4.67 -13.36
C MET A 1 -15.24 -4.50 -12.19
N LEU A 2 -14.53 -5.57 -11.79
CA LEU A 2 -13.55 -5.51 -10.70
C LEU A 2 -12.30 -4.80 -11.25
N ILE A 3 -12.06 -3.56 -10.83
CA ILE A 3 -10.77 -2.91 -11.08
C ILE A 3 -9.73 -3.72 -10.29
N PRO A 4 -8.69 -4.28 -10.93
CA PRO A 4 -7.65 -4.99 -10.21
C PRO A 4 -6.96 -4.03 -9.24
N VAL A 5 -7.01 -4.35 -7.94
CA VAL A 5 -6.19 -3.66 -6.93
C VAL A 5 -4.73 -3.91 -7.30
N LEU A 6 -3.95 -2.85 -7.48
CA LEU A 6 -2.53 -2.97 -7.75
C LEU A 6 -1.84 -3.69 -6.58
N ALA A 7 -0.94 -4.62 -6.89
CA ALA A 7 -0.20 -5.40 -5.91
C ALA A 7 1.31 -5.27 -6.12
N GLY A 8 2.07 -5.38 -5.04
CA GLY A 8 3.53 -5.41 -5.01
C GLY A 8 4.04 -6.68 -4.34
N ASN A 9 5.27 -7.05 -4.70
CA ASN A 9 6.01 -8.16 -4.11
C ASN A 9 7.31 -7.66 -3.49
N LEU A 10 7.66 -8.16 -2.31
CA LEU A 10 8.90 -7.89 -1.61
C LEU A 10 9.59 -9.21 -1.27
N HIS A 11 10.85 -9.34 -1.66
CA HIS A 11 11.68 -10.50 -1.33
C HIS A 11 12.65 -10.15 -0.19
N LEU A 12 12.48 -10.80 0.96
CA LEU A 12 13.40 -10.72 2.09
C LEU A 12 14.40 -11.86 1.98
N LEU A 13 15.48 -11.61 1.23
CA LEU A 13 16.43 -12.64 0.80
C LEU A 13 17.10 -13.39 1.96
N GLU A 14 17.44 -12.69 3.05
CA GLU A 14 18.09 -13.27 4.23
C GLU A 14 17.27 -14.41 4.86
N HIS A 15 15.94 -14.28 4.85
CA HIS A 15 15.02 -15.27 5.41
C HIS A 15 14.39 -16.15 4.32
N GLY A 16 14.73 -15.90 3.05
CA GLY A 16 14.10 -16.52 1.89
C GLY A 16 12.58 -16.38 1.91
N GLU A 17 12.07 -15.21 2.34
CA GLU A 17 10.65 -14.92 2.44
C GLU A 17 10.19 -14.03 1.28
N GLU A 18 8.96 -14.25 0.84
CA GLU A 18 8.28 -13.42 -0.16
C GLU A 18 6.99 -12.89 0.45
N TYR A 19 6.82 -11.57 0.35
CA TYR A 19 5.67 -10.86 0.86
C TYR A 19 4.90 -10.25 -0.31
N THR A 20 3.61 -10.60 -0.40
CA THR A 20 2.66 -9.96 -1.31
C THR A 20 1.92 -8.87 -0.55
N PHE A 21 1.67 -7.73 -1.19
CA PHE A 21 0.90 -6.65 -0.58
C PHE A 21 0.11 -5.84 -1.61
N SER A 22 -1.02 -5.28 -1.20
CA SER A 22 -1.77 -4.32 -2.02
C SER A 22 -1.09 -2.95 -2.00
N LEU A 23 -1.17 -2.17 -3.06
CA LEU A 23 -0.69 -0.78 -3.05
C LEU A 23 -1.72 0.16 -2.40
N PRO A 24 -1.26 1.18 -1.65
CA PRO A 24 -2.16 2.22 -1.16
C PRO A 24 -2.69 3.06 -2.34
N SER A 25 -3.82 3.72 -2.13
CA SER A 25 -4.27 4.77 -3.05
C SER A 25 -3.39 6.00 -2.90
N ALA A 26 -3.04 6.64 -4.02
CA ALA A 26 -2.29 7.88 -4.03
C ALA A 26 -3.19 9.02 -4.52
N TYR A 27 -3.32 10.07 -3.71
CA TYR A 27 -4.12 11.26 -4.02
C TYR A 27 -3.17 12.44 -4.26
N ALA A 28 -3.20 12.98 -5.47
CA ALA A 28 -2.50 14.22 -5.78
C ALA A 28 -3.25 15.42 -5.18
N ARG A 29 -2.56 16.22 -4.38
CA ARG A 29 -3.09 17.41 -3.71
C ARG A 29 -2.38 18.65 -4.26
N SER A 30 -3.03 19.81 -4.09
CA SER A 30 -2.41 21.11 -4.39
C SER A 30 -1.91 21.26 -5.83
N ILE A 31 -2.57 20.61 -6.81
CA ILE A 31 -2.13 20.49 -8.21
C ILE A 31 -1.99 21.83 -8.97
N LEU A 32 -2.65 22.88 -8.51
CA LEU A 32 -2.54 24.24 -9.07
C LEU A 32 -1.47 25.09 -8.34
N THR A 33 -0.82 24.53 -7.31
CA THR A 33 0.17 25.22 -6.46
C THR A 33 1.41 24.33 -6.30
N VAL A 34 1.91 24.10 -5.08
CA VAL A 34 2.98 23.12 -4.83
C VAL A 34 2.35 21.73 -4.70
N PRO A 35 2.52 20.84 -5.69
CA PRO A 35 1.88 19.54 -5.66
C PRO A 35 2.53 18.64 -4.60
N TRP A 36 1.70 17.83 -3.94
CA TRP A 36 2.17 16.79 -3.02
C TRP A 36 1.24 15.58 -3.08
N VAL A 37 1.72 14.44 -2.58
CA VAL A 37 0.97 13.18 -2.60
C VAL A 37 0.55 12.84 -1.19
N GLU A 38 -0.71 12.45 -1.06
CA GLU A 38 -1.26 11.85 0.15
C GLU A 38 -1.56 10.37 -0.14
N LEU A 39 -1.06 9.46 0.70
CA LEU A 39 -1.39 8.05 0.60
C LEU A 39 -2.59 7.74 1.49
N GLY A 40 -3.48 6.87 1.01
CA GLY A 40 -4.68 6.47 1.74
C GLY A 40 -5.06 5.02 1.53
N GLY A 41 -5.81 4.50 2.50
CA GLY A 41 -6.40 3.17 2.46
C GLY A 41 -5.62 2.13 3.26
N LYS A 42 -6.17 0.91 3.28
CA LYS A 42 -5.63 -0.23 4.01
C LYS A 42 -4.79 -1.10 3.08
N VAL A 43 -3.56 -1.36 3.49
CA VAL A 43 -2.64 -2.28 2.83
C VAL A 43 -2.47 -3.52 3.70
N ASN A 44 -2.71 -4.69 3.12
CA ASN A 44 -2.41 -5.97 3.76
C ASN A 44 -1.07 -6.47 3.20
N VAL A 45 -0.20 -6.97 4.06
CA VAL A 45 1.10 -7.55 3.73
C VAL A 45 1.11 -8.99 4.23
N ASN A 46 1.43 -9.94 3.36
CA ASN A 46 1.27 -11.36 3.65
C ASN A 46 2.46 -12.17 3.12
N CYS A 47 3.06 -13.00 3.98
CA CYS A 47 4.01 -14.03 3.58
C CYS A 47 3.33 -15.40 3.56
N THR A 48 3.30 -16.05 2.40
CA THR A 48 2.71 -17.40 2.25
C THR A 48 3.55 -18.49 2.91
N LYS A 49 4.88 -18.32 2.93
CA LYS A 49 5.83 -19.28 3.51
C LYS A 49 5.68 -19.43 5.01
N THR A 50 5.66 -18.32 5.74
CA THR A 50 5.63 -18.32 7.21
C THR A 50 4.24 -18.04 7.79
N GLY A 51 3.30 -17.57 6.97
CA GLY A 51 1.97 -17.15 7.41
C GLY A 51 1.96 -15.79 8.13
N TYR A 52 3.10 -15.10 8.21
CA TYR A 52 3.15 -13.76 8.78
C TYR A 52 2.29 -12.79 7.98
N SER A 53 1.55 -11.97 8.72
CA SER A 53 0.69 -10.95 8.13
C SER A 53 0.75 -9.67 8.95
N ALA A 54 0.66 -8.55 8.25
CA ALA A 54 0.61 -7.23 8.83
C ALA A 54 -0.39 -6.37 8.05
N VAL A 55 -0.90 -5.36 8.74
CA VAL A 55 -1.84 -4.38 8.16
C VAL A 55 -1.28 -3.00 8.38
N ILE A 56 -1.17 -2.22 7.30
CA ILE A 56 -0.79 -0.81 7.32
C ILE A 56 -2.02 0.00 6.91
N THR A 57 -2.38 1.02 7.68
CA THR A 57 -3.47 1.94 7.32
C THR A 57 -2.89 3.33 7.09
N PHE A 58 -2.95 3.79 5.84
CA PHE A 58 -2.59 5.15 5.48
C PHE A 58 -3.80 6.05 5.70
N GLN A 59 -3.66 7.01 6.62
CA GLN A 59 -4.70 7.98 6.96
C GLN A 59 -4.54 9.22 6.09
N THR A 60 -5.61 9.66 5.45
CA THR A 60 -5.66 10.93 4.74
C THR A 60 -6.24 12.00 5.67
N LYS A 61 -5.86 13.26 5.48
CA LYS A 61 -6.58 14.38 6.09
C LYS A 61 -8.05 14.32 5.65
N PRO A 62 -9.01 14.62 6.55
CA PRO A 62 -10.38 14.84 6.16
C PRO A 62 -10.46 15.88 5.04
N PHE A 63 -11.41 15.73 4.14
CA PHE A 63 -11.64 16.69 3.06
C PHE A 63 -12.32 17.99 3.54
N TYR A 64 -12.58 18.12 4.85
CA TYR A 64 -13.32 19.21 5.49
C TYR A 64 -12.55 19.72 6.70
#